data_AF-A0A7V6P8A1-F1
#
_entry.id   AF-A0A7V6P8A1-F1
#
_cell.length_a   1.000
_cell.length_b   1.000
_cell.length_c   1.000
_cell.angle_alpha   90.00
_cell.angle_beta   90.00
_cell.angle_gamma   90.00
#
_symmetry.space_group_name_H-M   'P 1'
#
loop_
_entity.id
_entity.type
_entity.pdbx_description
1 polymer ?
#
loop_
_entity_poly.entity_id
_entity_poly.type
_entity_poly.pdbx_seq_one_letter_code
_entity_poly.pdbx_strand_id
1 'polypeptide(L)'
;MKQGSSPFVWYELMTTDTDSAQDFYTKVVGWAAKDAGVPGMKYTLFEVPGCMIAGMMSMADMPKEDCGGQAGWLGYVGVANADEYARKVEAEGGKVLRAPQDIPNIGRFAIVSDPQDGIFALFEPMGDMPAPDDFGSRKPGHPGWHELYAKDCETVFPFYEKVFGWKLSRNFDMGPMGNYKVFSVDGADHGGIMTAPPGTPVGWGFYFMVEGVKDAADRVKSLGGTVLQGPMEVPNGEWVVQCRDPQGVNISLVASKP
;
A
#
# COMPACT_ATOMS: atom_id res chain seq x y z
N MET A 1 1.54 14.60 -11.28
CA MET A 1 2.12 14.75 -9.93
C MET A 1 2.73 16.13 -9.78
N LYS A 2 2.72 16.75 -8.59
CA LYS A 2 3.53 17.96 -8.38
C LYS A 2 5.00 17.58 -8.56
N GLN A 3 5.75 18.40 -9.29
CA GLN A 3 7.16 18.12 -9.53
C GLN A 3 7.92 18.08 -8.20
N GLY A 4 8.51 16.93 -7.88
CA GLY A 4 9.29 16.71 -6.65
C GLY A 4 8.55 16.04 -5.49
N SER A 5 7.27 15.67 -5.64
CA SER A 5 6.58 14.87 -4.62
C SER A 5 6.58 13.39 -4.93
N SER A 6 6.79 12.57 -3.88
CA SER A 6 6.84 11.11 -3.98
C SER A 6 5.76 10.44 -3.11
N PRO A 7 4.47 10.60 -3.44
CA PRO A 7 3.39 9.90 -2.75
C PRO A 7 3.30 8.45 -3.20
N PHE A 8 2.53 7.63 -2.48
CA PHE A 8 2.02 6.39 -3.06
C PHE A 8 1.06 6.71 -4.21
N VAL A 9 1.17 5.96 -5.32
CA VAL A 9 0.43 6.22 -6.57
C VAL A 9 -0.24 4.98 -7.14
N TRP A 10 0.09 3.79 -6.63
CA TRP A 10 -0.50 2.53 -7.07
C TRP A 10 -0.35 1.44 -6.00
N TYR A 11 -1.19 0.42 -6.07
CA TYR A 11 -1.15 -0.75 -5.20
C TYR A 11 -1.30 -2.00 -6.06
N GLU A 12 -0.50 -3.02 -5.77
CA GLU A 12 -0.56 -4.31 -6.45
C GLU A 12 -0.86 -5.39 -5.43
N LEU A 13 -1.88 -6.21 -5.70
CA LEU A 13 -2.17 -7.41 -4.94
C LEU A 13 -1.57 -8.61 -5.65
N MET A 14 -0.74 -9.35 -4.93
CA MET A 14 -0.22 -10.63 -5.39
C MET A 14 -0.84 -11.72 -4.54
N THR A 15 -1.59 -12.62 -5.18
CA THR A 15 -2.43 -13.59 -4.49
C THR A 15 -2.26 -14.99 -5.09
N THR A 16 -2.63 -16.00 -4.31
CA THR A 16 -2.62 -17.41 -4.74
C THR A 16 -3.89 -17.82 -5.47
N ASP A 17 -4.98 -17.05 -5.34
CA ASP A 17 -6.25 -17.28 -6.00
C ASP A 17 -6.87 -15.93 -6.41
N THR A 18 -6.69 -15.55 -7.68
CA THR A 18 -7.18 -14.28 -8.21
C THR A 18 -8.70 -14.21 -8.25
N ASP A 19 -9.39 -15.32 -8.43
CA ASP A 19 -10.85 -15.32 -8.58
C ASP A 19 -11.52 -15.10 -7.23
N SER A 20 -11.05 -15.82 -6.20
CA SER A 20 -11.51 -15.63 -4.84
C SER A 20 -11.16 -14.22 -4.31
N ALA A 21 -9.96 -13.73 -4.60
CA ALA A 21 -9.55 -12.38 -4.21
C ALA A 21 -10.41 -11.30 -4.91
N GLN A 22 -10.64 -11.41 -6.21
CA GLN A 22 -11.52 -10.48 -6.94
C GLN A 22 -12.89 -10.39 -6.29
N ASP A 23 -13.54 -11.55 -6.07
CA ASP A 23 -14.85 -11.65 -5.43
C ASP A 23 -14.88 -11.03 -4.03
N PHE A 24 -13.78 -11.17 -3.28
CA PHE A 24 -13.63 -10.60 -1.95
C PHE A 24 -13.54 -9.07 -2.01
N TYR A 25 -12.58 -8.51 -2.76
CA TYR A 25 -12.33 -7.07 -2.76
C TYR A 25 -13.47 -6.27 -3.42
N THR A 26 -14.14 -6.81 -4.44
CA THR A 26 -15.31 -6.15 -5.04
C THR A 26 -16.48 -6.04 -4.07
N LYS A 27 -16.63 -6.98 -3.13
CA LYS A 27 -17.72 -6.98 -2.13
C LYS A 27 -17.35 -6.27 -0.84
N VAL A 28 -16.11 -6.39 -0.37
CA VAL A 28 -15.66 -5.78 0.89
C VAL A 28 -15.43 -4.28 0.72
N VAL A 29 -14.63 -3.92 -0.28
CA VAL A 29 -14.20 -2.54 -0.55
C VAL A 29 -15.14 -1.83 -1.52
N GLY A 30 -15.77 -2.57 -2.43
CA GLY A 30 -16.72 -2.02 -3.40
C GLY A 30 -16.10 -1.68 -4.76
N TRP A 31 -14.92 -2.21 -5.08
CA TRP A 31 -14.28 -1.99 -6.38
C TRP A 31 -15.03 -2.68 -7.51
N ALA A 32 -15.00 -2.06 -8.69
CA ALA A 32 -15.21 -2.75 -9.95
C ALA A 32 -13.90 -3.42 -10.37
N ALA A 33 -14.01 -4.57 -11.06
CA ALA A 33 -12.86 -5.32 -11.55
C ALA A 33 -12.97 -5.51 -13.07
N LYS A 34 -11.86 -5.36 -13.78
CA LYS A 34 -11.77 -5.66 -15.21
C LYS A 34 -10.41 -6.25 -15.56
N ASP A 35 -10.37 -7.11 -16.57
CA ASP A 35 -9.12 -7.59 -17.14
C ASP A 35 -8.43 -6.44 -17.92
N ALA A 36 -7.14 -6.24 -17.69
CA ALA A 36 -6.32 -5.27 -18.44
C ALA A 36 -5.98 -5.74 -19.86
N GLY A 37 -6.21 -7.02 -20.18
CA GLY A 37 -5.94 -7.60 -21.50
C GLY A 37 -4.45 -7.77 -21.79
N VAL A 38 -3.64 -7.97 -20.75
CA VAL A 38 -2.19 -8.21 -20.90
C VAL A 38 -1.97 -9.59 -21.53
N PRO A 39 -1.33 -9.69 -22.72
CA PRO A 39 -1.12 -10.98 -23.36
C PRO A 39 -0.30 -11.94 -22.47
N GLY A 40 -0.86 -13.11 -22.19
CA GLY A 40 -0.17 -14.17 -21.44
C GLY A 40 -0.18 -14.02 -19.91
N MET A 41 -0.90 -13.04 -19.37
CA MET A 41 -1.03 -12.81 -17.92
C MET A 41 -2.44 -12.32 -17.59
N LYS A 42 -3.10 -12.93 -16.60
CA LYS A 42 -4.36 -12.42 -16.08
C LYS A 42 -4.06 -11.28 -15.11
N TYR A 43 -4.13 -10.05 -15.60
CA TYR A 43 -3.92 -8.85 -14.79
C TYR A 43 -5.26 -8.14 -14.58
N THR A 44 -5.77 -8.19 -13.36
CA THR A 44 -7.04 -7.55 -13.00
C THR A 44 -6.78 -6.13 -12.52
N LEU A 45 -7.47 -5.15 -13.11
CA LEU A 45 -7.54 -3.78 -12.62
C LEU A 45 -8.75 -3.62 -11.71
N PHE A 46 -8.53 -3.06 -10.52
CA PHE A 46 -9.56 -2.58 -9.62
C PHE A 46 -9.74 -1.07 -9.77
N GLU A 47 -10.99 -0.64 -9.87
CA GLU A 47 -11.35 0.76 -10.00
C GLU A 47 -12.56 1.12 -9.13
N VAL A 48 -12.62 2.39 -8.75
CA VAL A 48 -13.88 3.09 -8.45
C VAL A 48 -14.25 3.92 -9.69
N PRO A 49 -15.51 4.37 -9.84
CA PRO A 49 -15.93 5.08 -11.05
C PRO A 49 -14.98 6.24 -11.43
N GLY A 50 -14.27 6.07 -12.55
CA GLY A 50 -13.33 7.07 -13.09
C GLY A 50 -11.93 7.09 -12.46
N CYS A 51 -11.60 6.17 -11.54
CA CYS A 51 -10.29 6.15 -10.86
C CYS A 51 -9.78 4.72 -10.69
N MET A 52 -8.68 4.39 -11.38
CA MET A 52 -7.98 3.13 -11.20
C MET A 52 -7.23 3.15 -9.86
N ILE A 53 -7.44 2.13 -9.04
CA ILE A 53 -6.92 2.08 -7.67
C ILE A 53 -5.78 1.08 -7.54
N ALA A 54 -5.96 -0.12 -8.06
CA ALA A 54 -5.05 -1.21 -7.82
C ALA A 54 -4.99 -2.22 -8.98
N GLY A 55 -3.88 -2.95 -9.03
CA GLY A 55 -3.71 -4.15 -9.83
C GLY A 55 -3.85 -5.40 -8.97
N MET A 56 -4.14 -6.51 -9.62
CA MET A 56 -4.00 -7.83 -9.03
C MET A 56 -3.46 -8.81 -10.06
N MET A 57 -2.52 -9.63 -9.61
CA MET A 57 -1.97 -10.74 -10.37
C MET A 57 -1.77 -11.99 -9.53
N SER A 58 -1.63 -13.13 -10.21
CA SER A 58 -1.27 -14.38 -9.58
C SER A 58 0.20 -14.38 -9.18
N MET A 59 0.50 -14.90 -8.00
CA MET A 59 1.89 -15.19 -7.60
C MET A 59 2.61 -16.12 -8.57
N ALA A 60 1.89 -16.97 -9.31
CA ALA A 60 2.48 -17.86 -10.30
C ALA A 60 3.09 -17.11 -11.50
N ASP A 61 2.63 -15.87 -11.74
CA ASP A 61 3.07 -15.02 -12.84
C ASP A 61 4.22 -14.08 -12.42
N MET A 62 4.71 -14.19 -11.18
CA MET A 62 5.82 -13.41 -10.65
C MET A 62 7.09 -14.23 -10.46
N PRO A 63 8.27 -13.62 -10.63
CA PRO A 63 9.52 -14.20 -10.14
C PRO A 63 9.46 -14.45 -8.64
N LYS A 64 9.88 -15.65 -8.22
CA LYS A 64 9.81 -16.08 -6.81
C LYS A 64 10.65 -15.23 -5.86
N GLU A 65 11.64 -14.52 -6.41
CA GLU A 65 12.50 -13.62 -5.66
C GLU A 65 11.80 -12.31 -5.28
N ASP A 66 10.75 -11.92 -6.02
CA ASP A 66 10.00 -10.70 -5.75
C ASP A 66 9.17 -10.88 -4.46
N CYS A 67 9.12 -9.84 -3.62
CA CYS A 67 8.30 -9.77 -2.40
C CYS A 67 8.48 -10.98 -1.44
N GLY A 68 9.66 -11.62 -1.44
CA GLY A 68 9.93 -12.79 -0.59
C GLY A 68 9.09 -14.02 -0.94
N GLY A 69 8.45 -14.05 -2.12
CA GLY A 69 7.61 -15.15 -2.57
C GLY A 69 6.32 -15.33 -1.76
N GLN A 70 5.81 -14.26 -1.14
CA GLN A 70 4.60 -14.29 -0.32
C GLN A 70 3.47 -13.50 -0.97
N ALA A 71 2.23 -13.93 -0.73
CA ALA A 71 1.04 -13.17 -1.09
C ALA A 71 1.00 -11.89 -0.24
N GLY A 72 0.59 -10.78 -0.83
CA GLY A 72 0.70 -9.49 -0.17
C GLY A 72 0.15 -8.35 -1.00
N TRP A 73 0.12 -7.17 -0.39
CA TRP A 73 -0.04 -5.91 -1.08
C TRP A 73 1.32 -5.23 -1.22
N LEU A 74 1.59 -4.65 -2.38
CA LEU A 74 2.77 -3.84 -2.66
C LEU A 74 2.36 -2.42 -3.05
N GLY A 75 2.82 -1.43 -2.31
CA GLY A 75 2.59 -0.01 -2.61
C GLY A 75 3.69 0.54 -3.52
N TYR A 76 3.30 1.34 -4.51
CA TYR A 76 4.19 1.99 -5.45
C TYR A 76 4.30 3.47 -5.09
N VAL A 77 5.52 3.95 -4.85
CA VAL A 77 5.85 5.35 -4.61
C VAL A 77 6.22 6.00 -5.93
N GLY A 78 5.51 7.07 -6.29
CA GLY A 78 5.77 7.85 -7.50
C GLY A 78 7.10 8.57 -7.43
N VAL A 79 7.92 8.47 -8.48
CA VAL A 79 9.23 9.13 -8.57
C VAL A 79 9.45 9.72 -9.96
N ALA A 80 10.29 10.75 -10.02
CA ALA A 80 10.62 11.40 -11.27
C ALA A 80 11.59 10.58 -12.14
N ASN A 81 12.35 9.67 -11.53
CA ASN A 81 13.27 8.77 -12.24
C ASN A 81 13.51 7.49 -11.42
N ALA A 82 13.05 6.34 -11.93
CA ALA A 82 13.12 5.08 -11.20
C ALA A 82 14.58 4.64 -10.95
N ASP A 83 15.48 4.81 -11.93
CA ASP A 83 16.88 4.42 -11.81
C ASP A 83 17.66 5.27 -10.80
N GLU A 84 17.41 6.58 -10.78
CA GLU A 84 18.03 7.49 -9.80
C GLU A 84 17.57 7.18 -8.38
N TYR A 85 16.26 6.97 -8.19
CA TYR A 85 15.73 6.65 -6.87
C TYR A 85 16.16 5.26 -6.41
N ALA A 86 16.29 4.27 -7.30
CA ALA A 86 16.86 2.97 -6.95
C ALA A 86 18.29 3.12 -6.42
N ARG A 87 19.14 3.92 -7.06
CA ARG A 87 20.49 4.23 -6.55
C ARG A 87 20.48 4.98 -5.22
N LYS A 88 19.55 5.92 -5.03
CA LYS A 88 19.38 6.63 -3.74
C LYS A 88 18.99 5.67 -2.62
N VAL A 89 18.10 4.72 -2.90
CA VAL A 89 17.71 3.68 -1.94
C VAL A 89 18.93 2.89 -1.48
N GLU A 90 19.77 2.41 -2.40
CA GLU A 90 20.99 1.67 -2.05
C GLU A 90 21.98 2.56 -1.26
N ALA A 91 22.16 3.81 -1.68
CA ALA A 91 23.06 4.75 -1.01
C ALA A 91 22.64 5.04 0.46
N GLU A 92 21.34 5.00 0.75
CA GLU A 92 20.79 5.18 2.09
C GLU A 92 20.58 3.86 2.86
N GLY A 93 21.16 2.76 2.38
CA GLY A 93 21.21 1.47 3.07
C GLY A 93 20.02 0.54 2.82
N GLY A 94 19.12 0.91 1.92
CA GLY A 94 18.10 0.00 1.40
C GLY A 94 18.66 -0.97 0.36
N LYS A 95 17.78 -1.75 -0.27
CA LYS A 95 18.15 -2.77 -1.26
C LYS A 95 17.32 -2.64 -2.52
N VAL A 96 17.92 -2.89 -3.68
CA VAL A 96 17.20 -3.14 -4.93
C VAL A 96 16.94 -4.64 -5.04
N LEU A 97 15.68 -5.03 -4.87
CA LEU A 97 15.24 -6.43 -4.99
C LEU A 97 14.98 -6.79 -6.45
N ARG A 98 14.45 -5.82 -7.21
CA ARG A 98 14.25 -5.91 -8.64
C ARG A 98 14.74 -4.63 -9.29
N ALA A 99 15.68 -4.77 -10.24
CA ALA A 99 16.22 -3.64 -10.97
C ALA A 99 15.13 -2.88 -11.75
N PRO A 100 15.31 -1.56 -11.97
CA PRO A 100 14.37 -0.78 -12.77
C PRO A 100 14.11 -1.38 -14.15
N GLN A 101 12.84 -1.55 -14.49
CA GLN A 101 12.40 -2.12 -15.76
C GLN A 101 11.15 -1.42 -16.30
N ASP A 102 11.00 -1.44 -17.62
CA ASP A 102 9.86 -0.81 -18.29
C ASP A 102 8.61 -1.69 -18.24
N ILE A 103 7.47 -1.05 -18.02
CA ILE A 103 6.13 -1.59 -18.24
C ILE A 103 5.63 -0.95 -19.54
N PRO A 104 5.50 -1.71 -20.64
CA PRO A 104 5.11 -1.18 -21.93
C PRO A 104 3.86 -0.29 -21.87
N ASN A 105 3.98 0.93 -22.38
CA ASN A 105 2.93 1.95 -22.42
C ASN A 105 2.44 2.50 -21.06
N ILE A 106 3.07 2.11 -19.95
CA ILE A 106 2.63 2.51 -18.59
C ILE A 106 3.70 3.33 -17.88
N GLY A 107 4.95 2.86 -17.85
CA GLY A 107 6.00 3.53 -17.10
C GLY A 107 7.19 2.61 -16.84
N ARG A 108 7.92 2.92 -15.78
CA ARG A 108 9.09 2.18 -15.32
C ARG A 108 8.99 1.95 -13.83
N PHE A 109 9.36 0.76 -13.36
CA PHE A 109 9.30 0.44 -11.93
C PHE A 109 10.51 -0.34 -11.45
N ALA A 110 10.74 -0.29 -10.15
CA ALA A 110 11.71 -1.13 -9.43
C ALA A 110 11.07 -1.62 -8.12
N ILE A 111 11.47 -2.80 -7.64
CA ILE A 111 11.07 -3.28 -6.31
C ILE A 111 12.27 -3.13 -5.39
N VAL A 112 12.05 -2.47 -4.26
CA VAL A 112 13.11 -2.11 -3.31
C VAL A 112 12.68 -2.41 -1.87
N SER A 113 13.63 -2.38 -0.95
CA SER A 113 13.34 -2.36 0.48
C SER A 113 14.07 -1.23 1.19
N ASP A 114 13.49 -0.76 2.30
CA ASP A 114 14.22 0.06 3.27
C ASP A 114 15.30 -0.76 4.01
N PRO A 115 16.16 -0.12 4.85
CA PRO A 115 17.22 -0.80 5.59
C PRO A 115 16.73 -1.85 6.60
N GLN A 116 15.43 -1.85 6.91
CA GLN A 116 14.78 -2.77 7.85
C GLN A 116 13.93 -3.84 7.14
N ASP A 117 14.07 -3.98 5.82
CA ASP A 117 13.37 -4.92 4.94
C ASP A 117 11.89 -4.58 4.68
N GLY A 118 11.46 -3.33 4.90
CA GLY A 118 10.14 -2.85 4.44
C GLY A 118 10.10 -2.72 2.92
N ILE A 119 9.37 -3.60 2.23
CA ILE A 119 9.33 -3.70 0.76
C ILE A 119 8.29 -2.74 0.17
N PHE A 120 8.67 -2.01 -0.88
CA PHE A 120 7.80 -1.15 -1.69
C PHE A 120 8.34 -1.03 -3.12
N ALA A 121 7.54 -0.49 -4.04
CA ALA A 121 7.97 -0.25 -5.42
C ALA A 121 8.22 1.24 -5.68
N LEU A 122 9.16 1.53 -6.57
CA LEU A 122 9.34 2.84 -7.19
C LEU A 122 8.60 2.85 -8.52
N PHE A 123 7.91 3.94 -8.86
CA PHE A 123 7.19 4.07 -10.13
C PHE A 123 7.44 5.41 -10.80
N GLU A 124 7.96 5.38 -12.01
CA GLU A 124 8.08 6.51 -12.91
C GLU A 124 7.02 6.34 -14.02
N PRO A 125 5.98 7.19 -14.09
CA PRO A 125 4.96 7.08 -15.13
C PRO A 125 5.54 7.40 -16.50
N MET A 126 4.99 6.79 -17.55
CA MET A 126 5.32 7.15 -18.92
C MET A 126 4.65 8.47 -19.30
N GLY A 127 5.46 9.46 -19.68
CA GLY A 127 4.98 10.78 -20.12
C GLY A 127 4.18 11.50 -19.03
N ASP A 128 3.26 12.36 -19.46
CA ASP A 128 2.40 13.15 -18.57
C ASP A 128 1.12 12.39 -18.18
N MET A 129 1.18 11.07 -17.94
CA MET A 129 -0.01 10.35 -17.48
C MET A 129 -0.58 11.04 -16.24
N PRO A 130 -1.81 11.61 -16.32
CA PRO A 130 -2.37 12.32 -15.20
C PRO A 130 -2.62 11.32 -14.07
N ALA A 131 -2.34 11.73 -12.84
CA ALA A 131 -2.88 11.01 -11.70
C ALA A 131 -4.42 11.03 -11.84
N PRO A 132 -5.14 9.94 -11.51
CA PRO A 132 -6.59 9.96 -11.59
C PRO A 132 -7.16 11.15 -10.80
N ASP A 133 -8.18 11.81 -11.34
CA ASP A 133 -8.70 13.09 -10.82
C ASP A 133 -9.14 13.05 -9.34
N ASP A 134 -9.44 11.86 -8.82
CA ASP A 134 -9.91 11.60 -7.45
C ASP A 134 -8.93 10.74 -6.62
N PHE A 135 -7.71 10.50 -7.12
CA PHE A 135 -6.71 9.68 -6.42
C PHE A 135 -6.29 10.35 -5.11
N GLY A 136 -6.45 9.64 -3.99
CA GLY A 136 -6.26 10.20 -2.64
C GLY A 136 -7.49 10.92 -2.06
N SER A 137 -8.66 10.83 -2.71
CA SER A 137 -9.91 11.21 -2.06
C SER A 137 -10.17 10.32 -0.84
N ARG A 138 -10.89 10.84 0.16
CA ARG A 138 -11.37 10.04 1.29
C ARG A 138 -12.74 9.39 1.02
N LYS A 139 -13.11 9.18 -0.24
CA LYS A 139 -14.36 8.48 -0.60
C LYS A 139 -14.18 6.97 -0.50
N PRO A 140 -15.25 6.19 -0.26
CA PRO A 140 -15.17 4.73 -0.29
C PRO A 140 -14.46 4.19 -1.54
N GLY A 141 -13.67 3.15 -1.35
CA GLY A 141 -12.83 2.50 -2.36
C GLY A 141 -11.49 3.22 -2.64
N HIS A 142 -11.25 4.41 -2.13
CA HIS A 142 -9.95 5.07 -2.31
C HIS A 142 -8.94 4.70 -1.21
N PRO A 143 -7.64 4.91 -1.43
CA PRO A 143 -6.64 4.78 -0.38
C PRO A 143 -6.89 5.76 0.76
N GLY A 144 -6.89 5.25 1.99
CA GLY A 144 -7.16 6.02 3.19
C GLY A 144 -5.92 6.26 4.06
N TRP A 145 -5.04 5.27 4.22
CA TRP A 145 -3.86 5.39 5.08
C TRP A 145 -2.78 4.38 4.68
N HIS A 146 -1.53 4.70 5.00
CA HIS A 146 -0.37 3.83 4.79
C HIS A 146 0.30 3.61 6.13
N GLU A 147 0.49 2.36 6.52
CA GLU A 147 1.08 2.02 7.81
C GLU A 147 2.34 1.19 7.60
N LEU A 148 3.48 1.66 8.10
CA LEU A 148 4.70 0.89 8.15
C LEU A 148 4.89 0.31 9.55
N TYR A 149 4.84 -1.01 9.65
CA TYR A 149 5.37 -1.75 10.79
C TYR A 149 6.86 -1.97 10.57
N ALA A 150 7.70 -1.17 11.23
CA ALA A 150 9.15 -1.19 11.13
C ALA A 150 9.78 -2.12 12.19
N LYS A 151 11.03 -2.55 12.02
CA LYS A 151 11.79 -3.18 13.13
C LYS A 151 12.09 -2.17 14.24
N ASP A 152 12.32 -0.92 13.85
CA ASP A 152 12.53 0.23 14.73
C ASP A 152 12.12 1.52 14.00
N CYS A 153 10.99 2.11 14.39
CA CYS A 153 10.48 3.33 13.78
C CYS A 153 11.34 4.58 14.05
N GLU A 154 12.19 4.58 15.07
CA GLU A 154 13.06 5.71 15.39
C GLU A 154 14.20 5.83 14.38
N THR A 155 14.68 4.70 13.86
CA THR A 155 15.86 4.66 12.98
C THR A 155 15.51 4.52 11.51
N VAL A 156 14.31 4.07 11.15
CA VAL A 156 13.91 3.89 9.74
C VAL A 156 13.48 5.19 9.06
N PHE A 157 12.83 6.13 9.77
CA PHE A 157 12.26 7.30 9.12
C PHE A 157 13.28 8.20 8.38
N PRO A 158 14.51 8.42 8.90
CA PRO A 158 15.53 9.19 8.18
C PRO A 158 15.82 8.66 6.76
N PHE A 159 15.63 7.37 6.50
CA PHE A 159 15.74 6.81 5.15
C PHE A 159 14.67 7.42 4.21
N TYR A 160 13.39 7.39 4.62
CA TYR A 160 12.29 7.93 3.83
C TYR A 160 12.39 9.45 3.65
N GLU A 161 12.86 10.17 4.66
CA GLU A 161 13.15 11.60 4.54
C GLU A 161 14.21 11.89 3.48
N LYS A 162 15.32 11.16 3.46
CA LYS A 162 16.42 11.42 2.52
C LYS A 162 16.11 10.96 1.10
N VAL A 163 15.41 9.83 0.95
CA VAL A 163 15.07 9.28 -0.38
C VAL A 163 13.92 10.05 -1.01
N PHE A 164 12.85 10.36 -0.26
CA PHE A 164 11.61 10.92 -0.81
C PHE A 164 11.29 12.35 -0.36
N GLY A 165 12.02 12.89 0.61
CA GLY A 165 11.70 14.21 1.18
C GLY A 165 10.48 14.21 2.10
N TRP A 166 9.96 13.04 2.50
CA TRP A 166 8.84 12.94 3.44
C TRP A 166 9.18 13.60 4.78
N LYS A 167 8.16 14.11 5.48
CA LYS A 167 8.35 14.85 6.73
C LYS A 167 7.55 14.27 7.87
N LEU A 168 8.15 14.13 9.05
CA LEU A 168 7.39 13.87 10.27
C LEU A 168 6.48 15.07 10.53
N SER A 169 5.19 14.81 10.58
CA SER A 169 4.20 15.82 10.97
C SER A 169 3.86 15.72 12.45
N ARG A 170 3.80 14.51 13.01
CA ARG A 170 3.41 14.26 14.40
C ARG A 170 4.13 13.03 14.97
N ASN A 171 4.26 12.98 16.29
CA ASN A 171 4.78 11.83 17.02
C ASN A 171 3.93 11.64 18.29
N PHE A 172 3.30 10.47 18.42
CA PHE A 172 2.42 10.13 19.54
C PHE A 172 3.07 9.07 20.42
N ASP A 173 3.15 9.32 21.72
CA ASP A 173 3.54 8.31 22.71
C ASP A 173 2.33 7.41 23.00
N MET A 174 2.40 6.14 22.58
CA MET A 174 1.36 5.13 22.79
C MET A 174 1.67 4.25 24.02
N GLY A 175 2.51 4.72 24.93
CA GLY A 175 2.90 4.01 26.15
C GLY A 175 3.65 2.73 25.84
N PRO A 176 3.23 1.56 26.36
CA PRO A 176 3.91 0.28 26.11
C PRO A 176 4.01 -0.13 24.64
N MET A 177 3.18 0.43 23.76
CA MET A 177 3.24 0.17 22.31
C MET A 177 4.35 0.98 21.60
N GLY A 178 5.01 1.91 22.29
CA GLY A 178 6.05 2.77 21.74
C GLY A 178 5.50 3.98 21.01
N ASN A 179 6.33 4.58 20.16
CA ASN A 179 5.96 5.78 19.41
C ASN A 179 5.21 5.43 18.12
N TYR A 180 4.17 6.22 17.83
CA TYR A 180 3.48 6.25 16.55
C TYR A 180 3.81 7.56 15.82
N LYS A 181 4.57 7.47 14.74
CA LYS A 181 5.01 8.63 13.95
C LYS A 181 4.09 8.81 12.76
N VAL A 182 3.58 10.02 12.55
CA VAL A 182 2.83 10.37 11.33
C VAL A 182 3.75 11.11 10.38
N PHE A 183 3.73 10.71 9.11
CA PHE A 183 4.46 11.39 8.05
C PHE A 183 3.54 12.07 7.06
N SER A 184 4.07 13.12 6.45
CA SER A 184 3.42 13.94 5.45
C SER A 184 4.18 13.93 4.14
N VAL A 185 3.41 14.05 3.06
CA VAL A 185 3.88 14.26 1.69
C VAL A 185 3.13 15.49 1.18
N ASP A 186 3.85 16.46 0.61
CA ASP A 186 3.30 17.75 0.16
C ASP A 186 2.46 18.50 1.21
N GLY A 187 2.83 18.34 2.49
CA GLY A 187 2.17 19.02 3.62
C GLY A 187 0.83 18.39 4.06
N ALA A 188 0.44 17.26 3.48
CA ALA A 188 -0.71 16.47 3.94
C ALA A 188 -0.23 15.17 4.59
N ASP A 189 -0.87 14.76 5.69
CA ASP A 189 -0.58 13.48 6.32
C ASP A 189 -0.98 12.32 5.40
N HIS A 190 -0.06 11.38 5.22
CA HIS A 190 -0.21 10.27 4.27
C HIS A 190 -0.13 8.90 4.94
N GLY A 191 0.48 8.80 6.12
CA GLY A 191 0.64 7.52 6.78
C GLY A 191 1.30 7.60 8.15
N GLY A 192 1.36 6.44 8.78
CA GLY A 192 1.97 6.22 10.08
C GLY A 192 3.09 5.19 10.02
N ILE A 193 4.00 5.29 10.99
CA ILE A 193 5.12 4.38 11.18
C ILE A 193 5.21 4.07 12.66
N MET A 194 5.30 2.79 12.98
CA MET A 194 5.56 2.34 14.34
C MET A 194 6.46 1.11 14.34
N THR A 195 7.09 0.85 15.47
CA THR A 195 7.81 -0.41 15.68
C THR A 195 6.79 -1.55 15.73
N ALA A 196 7.02 -2.59 14.93
CA ALA A 196 6.16 -3.76 14.84
C ALA A 196 5.99 -4.40 16.23
N PRO A 197 4.76 -4.57 16.73
CA PRO A 197 4.52 -5.31 17.95
C PRO A 197 4.99 -6.77 17.80
N PRO A 198 5.34 -7.47 18.90
CA PRO A 198 5.75 -8.86 18.83
C PRO A 198 4.75 -9.73 18.06
N GLY A 199 5.25 -10.50 17.08
CA GLY A 199 4.42 -11.36 16.22
C GLY A 199 3.80 -10.66 15.01
N THR A 200 3.99 -9.35 14.85
CA THR A 200 3.54 -8.59 13.67
C THR A 200 4.65 -8.61 12.61
N PRO A 201 4.35 -8.97 11.35
CA PRO A 201 5.31 -8.87 10.25
C PRO A 201 5.77 -7.43 10.03
N VAL A 202 7.05 -7.27 9.67
CA VAL A 202 7.59 -5.99 9.21
C VAL A 202 7.13 -5.75 7.78
N GLY A 203 6.69 -4.53 7.48
CA GLY A 203 6.28 -4.15 6.13
C GLY A 203 5.19 -3.09 6.08
N TRP A 204 4.85 -2.71 4.86
CA TRP A 204 3.77 -1.77 4.57
C TRP A 204 2.41 -2.46 4.58
N GLY A 205 1.46 -1.84 5.28
CA GLY A 205 0.03 -2.15 5.24
C GLY A 205 -0.75 -0.97 4.66
N PHE A 206 -1.81 -1.28 3.94
CA PHE A 206 -2.62 -0.29 3.23
C PHE A 206 -4.05 -0.32 3.74
N TYR A 207 -4.59 0.87 3.99
CA TYR A 207 -5.94 1.06 4.46
C TYR A 207 -6.77 1.61 3.31
N PHE A 208 -7.88 0.98 2.99
CA PHE A 208 -8.82 1.47 1.99
C PHE A 208 -10.09 1.99 2.65
N MET A 209 -10.60 3.10 2.11
CA MET A 209 -11.82 3.74 2.57
C MET A 209 -13.01 2.80 2.34
N VAL A 210 -13.87 2.64 3.34
CA VAL A 210 -15.18 1.96 3.22
C VAL A 210 -16.27 2.86 3.80
N GLU A 211 -17.53 2.53 3.53
CA GLU A 211 -18.67 3.32 4.05
C GLU A 211 -18.79 3.27 5.59
N GLY A 212 -18.47 2.12 6.18
CA GLY A 212 -18.48 1.86 7.62
C GLY A 212 -17.73 0.56 7.91
N VAL A 213 -16.91 0.54 8.97
CA VAL A 213 -15.97 -0.58 9.21
C VAL A 213 -16.61 -1.81 9.83
N LYS A 214 -17.74 -1.68 10.56
CA LYS A 214 -18.51 -2.81 11.10
C LYS A 214 -19.14 -3.64 9.99
N ASP A 215 -19.88 -2.98 9.09
CA ASP A 215 -20.48 -3.67 7.94
C ASP A 215 -19.40 -4.28 7.05
N ALA A 216 -18.27 -3.59 6.87
CA ALA A 216 -17.15 -4.13 6.12
C ALA A 216 -16.50 -5.33 6.82
N ALA A 217 -16.36 -5.31 8.15
CA ALA A 217 -15.85 -6.43 8.93
C ALA A 217 -16.78 -7.66 8.85
N ASP A 218 -18.10 -7.46 8.79
CA ASP A 218 -19.06 -8.54 8.59
C ASP A 218 -18.98 -9.12 7.17
N ARG A 219 -18.75 -8.27 6.15
CA ARG A 219 -18.44 -8.72 4.78
C ARG A 219 -17.15 -9.55 4.74
N VAL A 220 -16.08 -9.09 5.40
CA VAL A 220 -14.81 -9.81 5.51
C VAL A 220 -15.05 -11.23 6.04
N LYS A 221 -15.74 -11.38 7.16
CA LYS A 221 -16.02 -12.69 7.77
C LYS A 221 -16.88 -13.58 6.87
N SER A 222 -17.95 -13.03 6.29
CA SER A 222 -18.88 -13.81 5.45
C SER A 222 -18.26 -14.29 4.13
N LEU A 223 -17.17 -13.64 3.69
CA LEU A 223 -16.43 -13.99 2.48
C LEU A 223 -15.17 -14.82 2.77
N GLY A 224 -15.00 -15.33 3.99
CA GLY A 224 -13.89 -16.22 4.36
C GLY A 224 -12.62 -15.51 4.82
N GLY A 225 -12.64 -14.19 4.95
CA GLY A 225 -11.58 -13.42 5.59
C GLY A 225 -11.66 -13.47 7.11
N THR A 226 -10.64 -12.92 7.78
CA THR A 226 -10.53 -12.88 9.24
C THR A 226 -10.36 -11.45 9.72
N VAL A 227 -11.05 -11.06 10.79
CA VAL A 227 -10.78 -9.79 11.50
C VAL A 227 -9.69 -10.04 12.54
N LEU A 228 -8.60 -9.28 12.45
CA LEU A 228 -7.45 -9.36 13.36
C LEU A 228 -7.60 -8.38 14.53
N GLN A 229 -7.99 -7.15 14.24
CA GLN A 229 -8.11 -6.07 15.23
C GLN A 229 -9.21 -5.08 14.84
N GLY A 230 -9.90 -4.54 15.83
CA GLY A 230 -11.03 -3.64 15.65
C GLY A 230 -12.34 -4.38 15.29
N PRO A 231 -13.39 -3.65 14.85
CA PRO A 231 -13.43 -2.22 14.60
C PRO A 231 -13.11 -1.36 15.84
N MET A 232 -12.32 -0.30 15.66
CA MET A 232 -11.96 0.63 16.73
C MET A 232 -11.86 2.06 16.21
N GLU A 233 -12.24 3.02 17.05
CA GLU A 233 -12.04 4.45 16.78
C GLU A 233 -10.56 4.80 17.00
N VAL A 234 -10.01 5.62 16.11
CA VAL A 234 -8.64 6.15 16.17
C VAL A 234 -8.67 7.66 16.48
N PRO A 235 -7.56 8.27 16.95
CA PRO A 235 -7.57 9.63 17.51
C PRO A 235 -8.12 10.75 16.61
N ASN A 236 -8.18 10.55 15.30
CA ASN A 236 -8.78 11.51 14.36
C ASN A 236 -10.30 11.36 14.21
N GLY A 237 -10.95 10.49 14.99
CA GLY A 237 -12.39 10.20 14.96
C GLY A 237 -12.81 9.25 13.83
N GLU A 238 -11.87 8.76 13.02
CA GLU A 238 -12.14 7.69 12.08
C GLU A 238 -12.15 6.33 12.79
N TRP A 239 -12.65 5.33 12.09
CA TRP A 239 -12.73 3.98 12.56
C TRP A 239 -11.92 3.09 11.64
N VAL A 240 -11.18 2.15 12.24
CA VAL A 240 -10.35 1.20 11.50
C VAL A 240 -10.66 -0.24 11.89
N VAL A 241 -10.46 -1.15 10.95
CA VAL A 241 -10.42 -2.59 11.19
C VAL A 241 -9.29 -3.21 10.38
N GLN A 242 -8.47 -4.02 11.04
CA GLN A 242 -7.39 -4.78 10.39
C GLN A 242 -7.86 -6.20 10.16
N CYS A 243 -7.65 -6.71 8.96
CA CYS A 243 -8.22 -7.95 8.47
C CYS A 243 -7.20 -8.78 7.69
N ARG A 244 -7.59 -10.00 7.36
CA ARG A 244 -7.00 -10.82 6.30
C ARG A 244 -8.07 -11.20 5.30
N ASP A 245 -7.70 -11.25 4.03
CA ASP A 245 -8.50 -11.88 2.98
C ASP A 245 -8.45 -13.43 3.08
N PRO A 246 -9.20 -14.17 2.25
CA PRO A 246 -9.25 -15.64 2.32
C PRO A 246 -7.92 -16.32 1.99
N GLN A 247 -7.00 -15.63 1.32
CA GLN A 247 -5.64 -16.12 1.02
C GLN A 247 -4.65 -15.78 2.14
N GLY A 248 -5.11 -15.08 3.19
CA GLY A 248 -4.30 -14.70 4.35
C GLY A 248 -3.53 -13.39 4.17
N VAL A 249 -3.79 -12.64 3.09
CA VAL A 249 -3.16 -11.33 2.85
C VAL A 249 -3.76 -10.30 3.80
N ASN A 250 -2.91 -9.57 4.51
CA ASN A 250 -3.35 -8.50 5.39
C ASN A 250 -3.96 -7.35 4.57
N ILE A 251 -5.11 -6.85 5.01
CA ILE A 251 -5.79 -5.69 4.47
C ILE A 251 -6.40 -4.89 5.61
N SER A 252 -6.33 -3.56 5.55
CA SER A 252 -6.98 -2.72 6.55
C SER A 252 -8.05 -1.85 5.89
N LEU A 253 -9.10 -1.56 6.65
CA LEU A 253 -10.23 -0.75 6.20
C LEU A 253 -10.40 0.43 7.15
N VAL A 254 -10.76 1.59 6.60
CA VAL A 254 -10.95 2.82 7.36
C VAL A 254 -12.23 3.52 6.91
N ALA A 255 -12.94 4.14 7.83
CA ALA A 255 -14.15 4.91 7.54
C ALA A 255 -14.33 6.05 8.54
N SER A 256 -15.07 7.09 8.17
CA SER A 256 -15.51 8.12 9.12
C SER A 256 -16.67 7.66 10.00
N LYS A 257 -17.10 6.39 9.87
CA LYS A 257 -18.25 5.80 10.55
C LYS A 257 -17.88 4.43 11.11
N PRO A 258 -18.45 4.05 12.27
CA PRO A 258 -18.30 2.72 12.81
C PRO A 258 -18.77 1.64 11.84
#